data_AF-A0A925LIR9-F1
#
_entry.id   AF-A0A925LIR9-F1
#
_cell.length_a   1.000
_cell.length_b   1.000
_cell.length_c   1.000
_cell.angle_alpha   90.00
_cell.angle_beta   90.00
_cell.angle_gamma   90.00
#
_symmetry.space_group_name_H-M   'P 1'
#
loop_
_entity.id
_entity.type
_entity.pdbx_description
1 polymer ?
#
loop_
_entity_poly.entity_id
_entity_poly.type
_entity_poly.pdbx_seq_one_letter_code
_entity_poly.pdbx_strand_id
1 'polypeptide(L)'
;MKENIMTFIKDMGIDDPDDIRSLYTDYMTQCDEILKGIWSKIDQKGSTSWIEIKKSIHNLKGVSANLYVAQVQKQAEILDDCLKNLIETGGSSDAMLLLWEQLCDTYEVAKAEIEQFFILRPSPDI
;
A
#
# COMPACT_ATOMS: atom_id res chain seq x y z
N MET A 1 7.17 11.27 0.43
CA MET A 1 5.93 11.31 -0.38
C MET A 1 5.81 12.45 -1.40
N LYS A 2 5.89 13.73 -0.99
CA LYS A 2 5.59 14.90 -1.86
C LYS A 2 6.25 14.86 -3.24
N GLU A 3 7.53 14.54 -3.30
CA GLU A 3 8.29 14.45 -4.56
C GLU A 3 7.75 13.37 -5.50
N ASN A 4 7.31 12.24 -4.97
CA ASN A 4 6.72 11.17 -5.75
C ASN A 4 5.39 11.58 -6.37
N ILE A 5 4.51 12.22 -5.58
CA ILE A 5 3.21 12.72 -6.08
C ILE A 5 3.44 13.77 -7.18
N MET A 6 4.37 14.70 -6.97
CA MET A 6 4.72 15.71 -7.99
C MET A 6 5.30 15.10 -9.26
N THR A 7 6.09 14.03 -9.12
CA THR A 7 6.65 13.30 -10.28
C THR A 7 5.53 12.59 -11.03
N PHE A 8 4.61 11.93 -10.33
CA PHE A 8 3.43 11.30 -10.93
C PHE A 8 2.57 12.33 -11.71
N ILE A 9 2.26 13.49 -11.11
CA ILE A 9 1.52 14.58 -11.78
C ILE A 9 2.23 14.98 -13.09
N LYS A 10 3.56 15.18 -13.02
CA LYS A 10 4.36 15.58 -14.17
C LYS A 10 4.36 14.50 -15.26
N ASP A 11 4.56 13.24 -14.91
CA ASP A 11 4.60 12.12 -15.84
C ASP A 11 3.25 11.89 -16.53
N MET A 12 2.15 12.16 -15.82
CA MET A 12 0.78 12.10 -16.36
C MET A 12 0.40 13.33 -17.19
N GLY A 13 1.22 14.40 -17.20
CA GLY A 13 0.93 15.65 -17.90
C GLY A 13 -0.26 16.40 -17.31
N ILE A 14 -0.44 16.32 -15.99
CA ILE A 14 -1.57 16.94 -15.27
C ILE A 14 -1.14 18.33 -14.78
N ASP A 15 -1.98 19.33 -15.05
CA ASP A 15 -1.71 20.73 -14.71
C ASP A 15 -2.22 21.11 -13.32
N ASP A 16 -3.31 20.47 -12.85
CA ASP A 16 -3.89 20.68 -11.52
C ASP A 16 -3.69 19.45 -10.62
N PRO A 17 -2.92 19.56 -9.51
CA PRO A 17 -2.81 18.50 -8.52
C PRO A 17 -4.15 18.00 -7.96
N ASP A 18 -5.21 18.79 -7.99
CA ASP A 18 -6.52 18.35 -7.50
C ASP A 18 -7.18 17.31 -8.41
N ASP A 19 -6.81 17.25 -9.69
CA ASP A 19 -7.34 16.27 -10.65
C ASP A 19 -6.96 14.83 -10.28
N ILE A 20 -5.89 14.63 -9.50
CA ILE A 20 -5.44 13.31 -9.04
C ILE A 20 -5.90 12.98 -7.61
N ARG A 21 -6.55 13.92 -6.91
CA ARG A 21 -6.94 13.73 -5.51
C ARG A 21 -7.88 12.52 -5.35
N SER A 22 -8.81 12.34 -6.28
CA SER A 22 -9.71 11.18 -6.32
C SER A 22 -8.94 9.86 -6.48
N LEU A 23 -7.92 9.83 -7.34
CA LEU A 23 -7.08 8.63 -7.55
C LEU A 23 -6.37 8.20 -6.26
N TYR A 24 -5.81 9.15 -5.51
CA TYR A 24 -5.16 8.85 -4.24
C TYR A 24 -6.19 8.47 -3.15
N THR A 25 -7.40 9.03 -3.18
CA THR A 25 -8.49 8.63 -2.28
C THR A 25 -8.95 7.20 -2.55
N ASP A 26 -9.11 6.84 -3.82
CA ASP A 26 -9.46 5.48 -4.25
C ASP A 26 -8.36 4.48 -3.90
N TYR A 27 -7.10 4.88 -4.06
CA TYR A 27 -5.95 4.08 -3.61
C TYR A 27 -5.99 3.82 -2.11
N MET A 28 -6.18 4.86 -1.29
CA MET A 28 -6.25 4.70 0.16
C MET A 28 -7.39 3.76 0.56
N THR A 29 -8.56 3.90 -0.07
CA THR A 29 -9.71 3.00 0.14
C THR A 29 -9.37 1.56 -0.20
N GLN A 30 -8.77 1.31 -1.37
CA GLN A 30 -8.36 -0.03 -1.79
C GLN A 30 -7.32 -0.64 -0.85
N CYS A 31 -6.34 0.14 -0.40
CA CYS A 31 -5.34 -0.31 0.58
C CYS A 31 -6.00 -0.69 1.91
N ASP A 32 -6.90 0.15 2.44
CA ASP A 32 -7.62 -0.14 3.68
C ASP A 32 -8.41 -1.45 3.59
N GLU A 33 -9.08 -1.70 2.46
CA GLU A 33 -9.83 -2.93 2.20
C GLU A 33 -8.91 -4.16 2.11
N ILE A 34 -7.80 -4.05 1.38
CA ILE A 34 -6.80 -5.11 1.27
C ILE A 34 -6.23 -5.45 2.65
N LEU A 35 -5.85 -4.44 3.43
CA LEU A 35 -5.20 -4.65 4.73
C LEU A 35 -6.15 -5.31 5.73
N LYS A 36 -7.40 -4.84 5.80
CA LYS A 36 -8.47 -5.49 6.60
C LYS A 36 -8.72 -6.93 6.14
N GLY A 37 -8.73 -7.14 4.83
CA GLY A 37 -8.92 -8.45 4.21
C GLY A 37 -7.78 -9.43 4.49
N ILE A 38 -6.56 -8.96 4.74
CA ILE A 38 -5.41 -9.79 5.15
C ILE A 38 -5.47 -10.06 6.64
N TRP A 39 -5.69 -9.04 7.47
CA TRP A 39 -5.76 -9.19 8.93
C TRP A 39 -6.81 -10.24 9.34
N SER A 40 -7.99 -10.19 8.72
CA SER A 40 -9.05 -11.18 8.98
C SER A 40 -8.65 -12.62 8.62
N LYS A 41 -7.71 -12.85 7.69
CA LYS A 41 -7.18 -14.18 7.36
C LYS A 41 -6.07 -14.62 8.30
N ILE A 42 -5.27 -13.68 8.79
CA ILE A 42 -4.22 -13.94 9.79
C ILE A 42 -4.86 -14.33 11.14
N ASP A 43 -5.92 -13.63 11.55
CA ASP A 43 -6.58 -13.84 12.85
C ASP A 43 -7.46 -15.10 12.89
N GLN A 44 -7.85 -15.65 11.73
CA GLN A 44 -8.58 -16.92 11.65
C GLN A 44 -7.68 -18.12 12.03
N LYS A 45 -7.74 -18.50 13.31
CA LYS A 45 -7.08 -19.70 13.83
C LYS A 45 -7.49 -20.95 13.03
N GLY A 46 -6.56 -21.48 12.24
CA GLY A 46 -6.61 -22.83 11.68
C GLY A 46 -6.78 -22.95 10.17
N SER A 47 -6.91 -21.86 9.39
CA SER A 47 -7.05 -21.95 7.93
C SER A 47 -6.41 -20.80 7.15
N THR A 48 -5.35 -20.19 7.68
CA THR A 48 -4.67 -19.09 6.99
C THR A 48 -4.04 -19.57 5.68
N SER A 49 -4.61 -19.15 4.55
CA SER A 49 -4.06 -19.42 3.22
C SER A 49 -2.99 -18.38 2.89
N TRP A 50 -1.72 -18.74 3.10
CA TRP A 50 -0.58 -17.87 2.75
C TRP A 50 -0.55 -17.50 1.26
N ILE A 51 -1.08 -18.38 0.39
CA ILE A 51 -1.22 -18.12 -1.04
C ILE A 51 -2.17 -16.95 -1.30
N GLU A 52 -3.30 -16.89 -0.59
CA GLU A 52 -4.25 -15.79 -0.73
C GLU A 52 -3.72 -14.48 -0.16
N ILE A 53 -3.07 -14.53 1.01
CA ILE A 53 -2.41 -13.36 1.59
C ILE A 53 -1.36 -12.80 0.61
N LYS A 54 -0.54 -13.67 0.02
CA LYS A 54 0.45 -13.27 -0.99
C LYS A 54 -0.20 -12.58 -2.18
N LYS A 55 -1.33 -13.10 -2.71
CA LYS A 55 -2.06 -12.43 -3.80
C LYS A 55 -2.52 -11.02 -3.40
N SER A 56 -3.04 -10.86 -2.18
CA SER A 56 -3.45 -9.55 -1.65
C SER A 56 -2.26 -8.59 -1.52
N ILE A 57 -1.12 -9.06 -1.02
CA ILE A 57 0.13 -8.26 -0.93
C ILE A 57 0.66 -7.90 -2.32
N HIS A 58 0.63 -8.83 -3.27
CA HIS A 58 1.03 -8.55 -4.65
C HIS A 58 0.16 -7.48 -5.31
N ASN A 59 -1.16 -7.50 -5.03
CA ASN A 59 -2.06 -6.44 -5.49
C ASN A 59 -1.70 -5.10 -4.85
N LEU A 60 -1.46 -5.07 -3.52
CA LEU A 60 -1.03 -3.86 -2.81
C LEU A 60 0.24 -3.25 -3.40
N LYS A 61 1.22 -4.09 -3.75
CA LYS A 61 2.45 -3.70 -4.44
C LYS A 61 2.13 -3.02 -5.78
N GLY A 62 1.27 -3.63 -6.59
CA GLY A 62 0.87 -3.10 -7.90
C GLY A 62 0.17 -1.75 -7.82
N VAL A 63 -0.86 -1.62 -6.96
CA VAL A 63 -1.58 -0.34 -6.81
C VAL A 63 -0.68 0.77 -6.24
N SER A 64 0.25 0.43 -5.35
CA SER A 64 1.22 1.39 -4.80
C SER A 64 2.24 1.84 -5.84
N ALA A 65 2.70 0.94 -6.72
CA ALA A 65 3.59 1.29 -7.81
C ALA A 65 2.92 2.25 -8.81
N ASN A 66 1.65 2.01 -9.15
CA ASN A 66 0.90 2.82 -10.12
C ASN A 66 0.76 4.30 -9.72
N LEU A 67 0.67 4.58 -8.41
CA LEU A 67 0.59 5.94 -7.88
C LEU A 67 1.89 6.41 -7.22
N TYR A 68 3.02 5.77 -7.52
CA TYR A 68 4.34 6.19 -7.06
C TYR A 68 4.46 6.26 -5.52
N VAL A 69 3.68 5.46 -4.80
CA VAL A 69 3.73 5.31 -3.33
C VAL A 69 4.87 4.35 -2.98
N ALA A 70 6.10 4.75 -3.36
CA ALA A 70 7.27 3.89 -3.45
C ALA A 70 7.65 3.19 -2.13
N GLN A 71 7.47 3.87 -0.99
CA GLN A 71 7.75 3.27 0.32
C GLN A 71 6.84 2.07 0.62
N VAL A 72 5.54 2.17 0.32
CA VAL A 72 4.58 1.08 0.49
C VAL A 72 4.84 -0.02 -0.53
N GLN A 73 5.11 0.33 -1.79
CA GLN A 73 5.50 -0.64 -2.83
C GLN A 73 6.70 -1.48 -2.38
N LYS A 74 7.78 -0.82 -1.92
CA LYS A 74 9.01 -1.50 -1.50
C LYS A 74 8.77 -2.42 -0.31
N GLN A 75 8.01 -1.97 0.69
CA GLN A 75 7.71 -2.80 1.84
C GLN A 75 6.80 -3.98 1.47
N ALA A 76 5.84 -3.78 0.56
CA ALA A 76 4.99 -4.84 0.04
C ALA A 76 5.80 -5.86 -0.79
N GLU A 77 6.82 -5.43 -1.53
CA GLU A 77 7.74 -6.32 -2.26
C GLU A 77 8.54 -7.21 -1.32
N ILE A 78 9.12 -6.64 -0.25
CA ILE A 78 9.85 -7.42 0.77
C ILE A 78 8.94 -8.48 1.41
N LEU A 79 7.69 -8.13 1.71
CA LEU A 79 6.72 -9.07 2.26
C LEU A 79 6.26 -10.12 1.22
N ASP A 80 6.06 -9.76 -0.04
CA ASP A 80 5.70 -10.67 -1.15
C ASP A 80 6.76 -11.77 -1.32
N ASP A 81 8.05 -11.39 -1.27
CA ASP A 81 9.18 -12.31 -1.33
C ASP A 81 9.29 -13.19 -0.08
N CYS A 82 9.06 -12.62 1.12
CA CYS A 82 9.00 -13.40 2.36
C CYS A 82 7.89 -14.46 2.31
N LEU A 83 6.70 -14.08 1.84
CA LEU A 83 5.56 -14.99 1.67
C LEU A 83 5.84 -16.07 0.64
N LYS A 84 6.52 -15.73 -0.47
CA LYS A 84 6.97 -16.72 -1.45
C LYS A 84 7.87 -17.76 -0.80
N ASN A 85 8.88 -17.32 -0.04
CA ASN A 85 9.81 -18.23 0.65
C ASN A 85 9.09 -19.08 1.71
N LEU A 86 8.15 -18.50 2.46
CA LEU A 86 7.29 -19.21 3.41
C LEU A 86 6.52 -20.35 2.74
N ILE A 87 5.90 -20.08 1.58
CA ILE A 87 5.11 -21.06 0.83
C ILE A 87 5.99 -22.16 0.21
N GLU A 88 7.13 -21.79 -0.38
CA GLU A 88 7.98 -22.72 -1.13
C GLU A 88 8.85 -23.61 -0.24
N THR A 89 9.32 -23.07 0.89
CA THR A 89 10.34 -23.74 1.74
C THR A 89 9.90 -23.98 3.18
N GLY A 90 8.69 -23.55 3.55
CA GLY A 90 8.22 -23.66 4.94
C GLY A 90 8.95 -22.70 5.89
N GLY A 91 9.24 -21.48 5.42
CA GLY A 91 9.92 -20.43 6.21
C GLY A 91 9.20 -20.04 7.51
N SER A 92 9.76 -19.07 8.25
CA SER A 92 9.16 -18.62 9.51
C SER A 92 7.95 -17.71 9.29
N SER A 93 6.80 -18.08 9.86
CA SER A 93 5.61 -17.22 9.93
C SER A 93 5.82 -15.99 10.81
N ASP A 94 6.74 -16.02 11.78
CA ASP A 94 7.01 -14.89 12.67
C ASP A 94 7.67 -13.73 11.92
N ALA A 95 8.61 -14.06 11.01
CA ALA A 95 9.25 -13.07 10.15
C ALA A 95 8.23 -12.39 9.23
N MET A 96 7.24 -13.15 8.76
CA MET A 96 6.14 -12.63 7.95
C MET A 96 5.26 -11.67 8.75
N LEU A 97 4.88 -12.02 9.99
CA LEU A 97 4.07 -11.16 10.86
C LEU A 97 4.78 -9.84 11.19
N LEU A 98 6.10 -9.87 11.44
CA LEU A 98 6.88 -8.66 11.66
C LEU A 98 6.88 -7.75 10.40
N LEU A 99 7.09 -8.33 9.22
CA LEU A 99 7.08 -7.57 7.96
C LEU A 99 5.69 -7.03 7.62
N TRP A 100 4.63 -7.74 8.03
CA TRP A 100 3.25 -7.31 7.94
C TRP A 100 2.99 -6.06 8.80
N GLU A 101 3.39 -6.05 10.07
CA GLU A 101 3.27 -4.86 10.94
C GLU A 101 4.02 -3.65 10.35
N GLN A 102 5.25 -3.87 9.87
CA GLN A 102 6.02 -2.81 9.21
C GLN A 102 5.35 -2.26 7.96
N LEU A 103 4.65 -3.10 7.19
CA LEU A 103 3.88 -2.68 6.03
C LEU A 103 2.68 -1.82 6.43
N CYS A 104 1.95 -2.22 7.47
CA CYS A 104 0.86 -1.42 8.02
C CYS A 104 1.35 -0.04 8.47
N ASP A 105 2.42 0.02 9.26
CA ASP A 105 3.00 1.29 9.72
C ASP A 105 3.47 2.16 8.54
N THR A 106 4.13 1.55 7.55
CA THR A 106 4.59 2.26 6.34
C THR A 106 3.40 2.85 5.56
N TYR A 107 2.30 2.11 5.47
CA TYR A 107 1.09 2.58 4.81
C TYR A 107 0.42 3.72 5.59
N GLU A 108 0.28 3.63 6.91
CA GLU A 108 -0.30 4.70 7.72
C GLU A 108 0.50 6.01 7.62
N VAL A 109 1.84 5.91 7.62
CA VAL A 109 2.69 7.08 7.37
C VAL A 109 2.47 7.64 5.96
N ALA A 110 2.47 6.78 4.94
CA ALA A 110 2.24 7.21 3.55
C ALA A 110 0.88 7.89 3.37
N LYS A 111 -0.17 7.33 3.99
CA LYS A 111 -1.54 7.85 4.00
C LYS A 111 -1.57 9.25 4.58
N ALA A 112 -1.01 9.44 5.76
CA ALA A 112 -0.93 10.76 6.40
C ALA A 112 -0.16 11.78 5.54
N GLU A 113 0.94 11.37 4.90
CA GLU A 113 1.72 12.25 4.01
C GLU A 113 0.95 12.63 2.73
N ILE A 114 0.16 11.70 2.16
CA ILE A 114 -0.73 11.95 1.02
C ILE A 114 -1.83 12.94 1.41
N GLU A 115 -2.52 12.69 2.53
CA GLU A 115 -3.57 13.56 3.05
C GLU A 115 -3.02 14.98 3.31
N GLN A 116 -1.86 15.08 3.95
CA GLN A 116 -1.21 16.37 4.20
C GLN A 116 -0.87 17.13 2.91
N PHE A 117 -0.45 16.41 1.84
CA PHE A 117 -0.16 17.03 0.55
C PHE A 117 -1.38 17.76 -0.03
N PHE A 118 -2.56 17.14 0.06
CA PHE A 118 -3.82 17.72 -0.45
C PHE A 118 -4.46 18.72 0.51
N ILE A 119 -4.28 18.58 1.83
CA ILE A 119 -4.77 19.58 2.82
C ILE A 119 -4.03 20.91 2.67
N LEU A 120 -2.72 20.89 2.44
CA LEU A 120 -1.92 22.11 2.25
C LEU A 120 -2.16 22.80 0.90
N ARG A 121 -2.97 22.20 0.03
CA ARG A 121 -3.46 22.75 -1.23
C ARG A 121 -4.99 22.70 -1.22
N PRO A 122 -5.65 23.50 -0.37
CA PRO A 122 -7.09 23.64 -0.51
C PRO A 122 -7.37 24.05 -1.95
N SER A 123 -8.33 23.38 -2.57
CA SER A 123 -8.81 23.77 -3.89
C SER A 123 -9.15 25.26 -3.82
N PRO A 124 -8.83 26.07 -4.84
CA PRO A 124 -9.36 27.42 -4.89
C PRO A 124 -10.89 27.29 -4.95
N ASP A 125 -11.54 27.39 -3.79
CA ASP A 125 -12.97 27.20 -3.66
C ASP A 125 -13.73 28.16 -4.58
N ILE A 126 -14.81 27.59 -5.11
CA ILE A 126 -15.96 28.16 -5.83
C ILE A 126 -16.43 29.49 -5.24
#